data_AF-A0A959Y1G0-F1
#
_entry.id   AF-A0A959Y1G0-F1
#
_cell.length_a   1.000
_cell.length_b   1.000
_cell.length_c   1.000
_cell.angle_alpha   90.00
_cell.angle_beta   90.00
_cell.angle_gamma   90.00
#
_symmetry.space_group_name_H-M   'P 1'
#
loop_
_entity.id
_entity.type
_entity.pdbx_description
1 polymer ?
#
loop_
_entity_poly.entity_id
_entity_poly.type
_entity_poly.pdbx_seq_one_letter_code
_entity_poly.pdbx_strand_id
1 'polypeptide(L)'
;PILQVEALGETAEEIVKEADRQLKMGLKKETTVFKIPVSLEGLRACRMLRNKGILVNIHLVYTIQQAYMAMQAGASYVCPLVGRLQDQGHDALALVEQCVRAVNYYGYDTKIMFSSVRTVEHVRNAVDIGVHT
;
A
#
# COMPACT_ATOMS: atom_id res chain seq x y z
N PRO A 1 -5.80 3.88 17.43
CA PRO A 1 -5.25 4.43 16.17
C PRO A 1 -4.76 3.27 15.28
N ILE A 2 -4.85 3.40 13.96
CA ILE A 2 -4.23 2.43 13.04
C ILE A 2 -2.71 2.63 13.11
N LEU A 3 -1.96 1.55 13.32
CA LEU A 3 -0.50 1.55 13.34
C LEU A 3 0.02 0.86 12.08
N GLN A 4 0.89 1.55 11.35
CA GLN A 4 1.56 0.97 10.19
C GLN A 4 3.00 0.61 10.53
N VAL A 5 3.39 -0.65 10.36
CA VAL A 5 4.74 -1.15 10.68
C VAL A 5 5.27 -1.96 9.51
N GLU A 6 6.55 -1.81 9.18
CA GLU A 6 7.17 -2.57 8.10
C GLU A 6 7.49 -4.01 8.54
N ALA A 7 7.14 -4.97 7.69
CA ALA A 7 7.60 -6.34 7.78
C ALA A 7 8.51 -6.63 6.58
N LEU A 8 9.76 -7.00 6.86
CA LEU A 8 10.80 -7.19 5.86
C LEU A 8 11.23 -8.66 5.79
N GLY A 9 11.71 -9.06 4.62
CA GLY A 9 12.20 -10.42 4.34
C GLY A 9 12.54 -10.52 2.85
N GLU A 10 13.39 -11.48 2.48
CA GLU A 10 13.76 -11.73 1.08
C GLU A 10 12.72 -12.60 0.37
N THR A 11 12.01 -13.44 1.14
CA THR A 11 10.94 -14.32 0.66
C THR A 11 9.59 -13.98 1.30
N ALA A 12 8.51 -14.42 0.66
CA ALA A 12 7.17 -14.24 1.19
C ALA A 12 7.00 -14.84 2.60
N GLU A 13 7.57 -16.03 2.81
CA GLU A 13 7.55 -16.75 4.08
C GLU A 13 8.28 -15.99 5.19
N GLU A 14 9.42 -15.37 4.89
CA GLU A 14 10.16 -14.53 5.83
C GLU A 14 9.38 -13.28 6.23
N ILE A 15 8.77 -12.58 5.26
CA ILE A 15 7.95 -11.40 5.51
C ILE A 15 6.76 -11.76 6.43
N VAL A 16 6.10 -12.88 6.17
CA VAL A 16 4.99 -13.37 7.01
C VAL A 16 5.48 -13.72 8.41
N LYS A 17 6.65 -14.38 8.53
CA LYS A 17 7.27 -14.72 9.82
C LYS A 17 7.60 -13.46 10.62
N GLU A 18 8.08 -12.41 9.97
CA GLU A 18 8.36 -11.13 10.60
C GLU A 18 7.08 -10.44 11.10
N ALA A 19 6.02 -10.42 10.29
CA ALA A 19 4.72 -9.91 10.71
C ALA A 19 4.17 -10.68 11.93
N ASP A 20 4.24 -12.01 11.90
CA ASP A 20 3.81 -12.88 13.01
C ASP A 20 4.68 -12.66 14.27
N ARG A 21 5.98 -12.39 14.12
CA ARG A 21 6.89 -12.02 15.23
C ARG A 21 6.47 -10.70 15.86
N GLN A 22 6.18 -9.68 15.07
CA GLN A 22 5.76 -8.36 15.57
C GLN A 22 4.40 -8.44 16.29
N LEU A 23 3.46 -9.25 15.82
CA LEU A 23 2.20 -9.52 16.54
C LEU A 23 2.46 -10.15 17.92
N LYS A 24 3.39 -11.12 18.01
CA LYS A 24 3.78 -11.75 19.29
C LYS A 24 4.46 -10.79 20.27
N MET A 25 5.00 -9.67 19.78
CA MET A 25 5.58 -8.61 20.62
C MET A 25 4.53 -7.65 21.21
N GLY A 26 3.24 -7.91 21.00
CA GLY A 26 2.15 -7.13 21.59
C GLY A 26 1.42 -6.19 20.63
N LEU A 27 1.73 -6.24 19.32
CA LEU A 27 0.93 -5.54 18.32
C LEU A 27 -0.45 -6.19 18.18
N LYS A 28 -1.49 -5.36 18.11
CA LYS A 28 -2.88 -5.82 17.97
C LYS A 28 -3.22 -6.01 16.50
N LYS A 29 -3.64 -7.23 16.14
CA LYS A 29 -3.97 -7.63 14.76
C LYS A 29 -5.03 -6.72 14.12
N GLU A 30 -5.99 -6.23 14.89
CA GLU A 30 -7.13 -5.44 14.42
C GLU A 30 -6.74 -4.01 14.03
N THR A 31 -5.65 -3.50 14.59
CA THR A 31 -5.21 -2.11 14.40
C THR A 31 -3.85 -1.99 13.73
N THR A 32 -3.15 -3.10 13.50
CA THR A 32 -1.84 -3.12 12.82
C THR A 32 -1.99 -3.41 11.34
N VAL A 33 -1.36 -2.58 10.52
CA VAL A 33 -1.23 -2.74 9.07
C VAL A 33 0.23 -2.99 8.74
N PHE A 34 0.53 -4.13 8.14
CA PHE A 34 1.90 -4.44 7.74
C PHE A 34 2.24 -3.80 6.41
N LYS A 35 3.22 -2.89 6.43
CA LYS A 35 3.80 -2.28 5.25
C LYS A 35 4.79 -3.24 4.62
N ILE A 36 4.60 -3.54 3.35
CA ILE A 36 5.44 -4.46 2.58
C ILE A 36 5.79 -3.80 1.25
N PRO A 37 7.08 -3.67 0.90
CA PRO A 37 7.48 -3.05 -0.36
C PRO A 37 6.96 -3.87 -1.54
N VAL A 38 6.56 -3.20 -2.61
CA VAL A 38 6.05 -3.90 -3.80
C VAL A 38 7.15 -4.76 -4.45
N SER A 39 6.92 -6.07 -4.49
CA SER A 39 7.73 -7.07 -5.17
C SER A 39 6.89 -8.33 -5.36
N LEU A 40 7.32 -9.30 -6.18
CA LEU A 40 6.58 -10.55 -6.32
C LEU A 40 6.44 -11.29 -4.97
N GLU A 41 7.51 -11.35 -4.18
CA GLU A 41 7.48 -11.93 -2.83
C GLU A 41 6.62 -11.11 -1.86
N GLY A 42 6.67 -9.77 -1.95
CA GLY A 42 5.82 -8.90 -1.15
C GLY A 42 4.33 -9.07 -1.47
N LEU A 43 3.97 -9.29 -2.73
CA LEU A 43 2.60 -9.57 -3.15
C LEU A 43 2.13 -10.97 -2.73
N ARG A 44 3.01 -11.98 -2.80
CA ARG A 44 2.74 -13.32 -2.25
C ARG A 44 2.50 -13.24 -0.74
N ALA A 45 3.37 -12.54 0.00
CA ALA A 45 3.22 -12.31 1.44
C ALA A 45 1.92 -11.56 1.75
N CYS A 46 1.58 -10.54 0.95
CA CYS A 46 0.33 -9.81 1.07
C CYS A 46 -0.85 -10.78 1.00
N ARG A 47 -0.93 -11.62 -0.03
CA ARG A 47 -2.00 -12.61 -0.16
C ARG A 47 -2.07 -13.55 1.05
N MET A 48 -0.93 -14.05 1.52
CA MET A 48 -0.86 -14.94 2.69
C MET A 48 -1.37 -14.26 3.96
N LEU A 49 -0.99 -13.01 4.22
CA LEU A 49 -1.44 -12.24 5.39
C LEU A 49 -2.92 -11.85 5.28
N ARG A 50 -3.37 -11.44 4.10
CA ARG A 50 -4.78 -11.11 3.83
C ARG A 50 -5.70 -12.31 4.00
N ASN A 51 -5.27 -13.51 3.58
CA ASN A 51 -5.98 -14.77 3.84
C ASN A 51 -6.12 -15.06 5.36
N LYS A 52 -5.20 -14.57 6.20
CA LYS A 52 -5.30 -14.63 7.67
C LYS A 52 -6.13 -13.48 8.27
N GLY A 53 -6.70 -12.60 7.46
CA GLY A 53 -7.41 -11.39 7.89
C GLY A 53 -6.51 -10.28 8.43
N ILE A 54 -5.21 -10.34 8.21
CA ILE A 54 -4.25 -9.32 8.65
C ILE A 54 -4.22 -8.20 7.61
N LEU A 55 -4.27 -6.93 8.03
CA LEU A 55 -4.25 -5.79 7.11
C LEU A 55 -2.84 -5.59 6.53
N VAL A 56 -2.78 -5.27 5.24
CA VAL A 56 -1.51 -5.08 4.52
C VAL A 56 -1.54 -3.78 3.73
N ASN A 57 -0.45 -3.03 3.79
CA ASN A 57 -0.19 -1.89 2.94
C ASN A 57 0.97 -2.20 1.98
N ILE A 58 0.68 -2.27 0.69
CA ILE A 58 1.74 -2.36 -0.32
C ILE A 58 2.25 -0.96 -0.63
N HIS A 59 3.52 -0.69 -0.28
CA HIS A 59 4.16 0.61 -0.47
C HIS A 59 5.34 0.54 -1.44
N LEU A 60 5.92 1.71 -1.72
CA LEU A 60 6.91 1.91 -2.80
C LEU A 60 6.34 1.65 -4.20
N VAL A 61 5.08 2.07 -4.43
CA VAL A 61 4.41 1.92 -5.73
C VAL A 61 4.70 3.14 -6.60
N TYR A 62 5.09 2.89 -7.85
CA TYR A 62 5.47 3.89 -8.86
C TYR A 62 4.76 3.69 -10.20
N THR A 63 4.04 2.58 -10.40
CA THR A 63 3.32 2.30 -11.64
C THR A 63 1.93 1.74 -11.39
N ILE A 64 1.04 1.86 -12.38
CA ILE A 64 -0.32 1.31 -12.30
C ILE A 64 -0.31 -0.23 -12.28
N GLN A 65 0.67 -0.87 -12.94
CA GLN A 65 0.82 -2.32 -12.93
C GLN A 65 1.16 -2.83 -11.52
N GLN A 66 2.06 -2.13 -10.82
CA GLN A 66 2.37 -2.43 -9.42
C GLN A 66 1.13 -2.28 -8.52
N ALA A 67 0.38 -1.18 -8.70
CA ALA A 67 -0.85 -0.94 -7.96
C ALA A 67 -1.91 -2.01 -8.23
N TYR A 68 -2.12 -2.38 -9.49
CA TYR A 68 -3.08 -3.39 -9.91
C TYR A 68 -2.76 -4.78 -9.33
N MET A 69 -1.49 -5.21 -9.39
CA MET A 69 -1.08 -6.48 -8.79
C MET A 69 -1.25 -6.47 -7.26
N ALA A 70 -1.02 -5.33 -6.61
CA ALA A 70 -1.27 -5.18 -5.17
C ALA A 70 -2.75 -5.29 -4.80
N MET A 71 -3.64 -4.66 -5.58
CA MET A 71 -5.09 -4.80 -5.43
C MET A 71 -5.51 -6.27 -5.59
N GLN A 72 -4.99 -6.96 -6.61
CA GLN A 72 -5.27 -8.38 -6.85
C GLN A 72 -4.74 -9.31 -5.74
N ALA A 73 -3.62 -8.96 -5.11
CA ALA A 73 -3.12 -9.66 -3.94
C ALA A 73 -4.02 -9.47 -2.70
N GLY A 74 -4.98 -8.54 -2.75
CA GLY A 74 -5.94 -8.24 -1.69
C GLY A 74 -5.45 -7.17 -0.72
N ALA A 75 -4.49 -6.33 -1.12
CA ALA A 75 -3.91 -5.30 -0.26
C ALA A 75 -5.01 -4.40 0.34
N SER A 76 -4.91 -4.11 1.63
CA SER A 76 -5.82 -3.18 2.31
C SER A 76 -5.53 -1.74 1.89
N TYR A 77 -4.25 -1.43 1.68
CA TYR A 77 -3.78 -0.14 1.19
C TYR A 77 -2.76 -0.32 0.07
N VAL A 78 -2.73 0.62 -0.86
CA VAL A 78 -1.71 0.78 -1.89
C VAL A 78 -1.18 2.22 -1.83
N CYS A 79 0.14 2.37 -1.72
CA CYS A 79 0.81 3.66 -1.54
C CYS A 79 1.65 4.09 -2.75
N PRO A 80 1.10 4.85 -3.71
CA PRO A 80 1.89 5.57 -4.68
C PRO A 80 2.77 6.63 -4.01
N LEU A 81 4.06 6.69 -4.37
CA LEU A 81 4.99 7.67 -3.78
C LEU A 81 5.05 8.96 -4.61
N VAL A 82 4.06 9.82 -4.40
CA VAL A 82 3.80 11.00 -5.23
C VAL A 82 4.99 11.95 -5.31
N GLY A 83 5.50 12.42 -4.16
CA GLY A 83 6.62 13.35 -4.17
C GLY A 83 7.86 12.75 -4.84
N ARG A 84 8.17 11.48 -4.57
CA ARG A 84 9.34 10.84 -5.18
C ARG A 84 9.21 10.68 -6.70
N LEU A 85 8.01 10.41 -7.21
CA LEU A 85 7.72 10.40 -8.64
C LEU A 85 7.92 11.80 -9.25
N GLN A 86 7.44 12.85 -8.59
CA GLN A 86 7.60 14.22 -9.06
C GLN A 86 9.07 14.69 -9.05
N ASP A 87 9.88 14.26 -8.07
CA ASP A 87 11.33 14.55 -8.06
C ASP A 87 12.02 13.98 -9.31
N GLN A 88 11.47 12.91 -9.87
CA GLN A 88 11.96 12.24 -11.08
C GLN A 88 11.32 12.80 -12.36
N GLY A 89 10.47 13.83 -12.26
CA GLY A 89 9.79 14.45 -13.40
C GLY A 89 8.58 13.66 -13.93
N HIS A 90 8.05 12.70 -13.17
CA HIS A 90 6.87 11.94 -13.55
C HIS A 90 5.57 12.64 -13.11
N ASP A 91 4.50 12.47 -13.91
CA ASP A 91 3.16 12.86 -13.52
C ASP A 91 2.57 11.87 -12.50
N ALA A 92 2.88 12.15 -11.23
CA ALA A 92 2.42 11.34 -10.12
C ALA A 92 0.91 11.45 -9.89
N LEU A 93 0.29 12.59 -10.23
CA LEU A 93 -1.13 12.81 -9.99
C LEU A 93 -1.97 11.96 -10.95
N ALA A 94 -1.56 11.87 -12.22
CA ALA A 94 -2.16 10.94 -13.18
C ALA A 94 -2.10 9.49 -12.70
N LEU A 95 -0.98 9.05 -12.10
CA LEU A 95 -0.88 7.70 -11.53
C LEU A 95 -1.88 7.49 -10.38
N VAL A 96 -1.98 8.43 -9.45
CA VAL A 96 -2.93 8.32 -8.32
C VAL A 96 -4.36 8.26 -8.83
N GLU A 97 -4.71 9.11 -9.79
CA GLU A 97 -6.03 9.11 -10.42
C GLU A 97 -6.34 7.76 -11.09
N GLN A 98 -5.39 7.20 -11.85
CA GLN A 98 -5.51 5.86 -12.43
C GLN A 98 -5.75 4.79 -11.36
N CYS A 99 -5.05 4.87 -10.22
CA CYS A 99 -5.23 3.93 -9.12
C CYS A 99 -6.64 4.03 -8.51
N VAL A 100 -7.13 5.25 -8.26
CA VAL A 100 -8.49 5.47 -7.71
C VAL A 100 -9.54 4.97 -8.69
N ARG A 101 -9.41 5.28 -9.98
CA ARG A 101 -10.30 4.78 -11.03
C ARG A 101 -10.29 3.25 -11.10
N ALA A 102 -9.12 2.61 -10.99
CA ALA A 102 -9.01 1.16 -11.01
C ALA A 102 -9.72 0.51 -9.82
N VAL A 103 -9.58 1.06 -8.61
CA VAL A 103 -10.31 0.60 -7.42
C VAL A 103 -11.82 0.62 -7.67
N ASN A 104 -12.33 1.75 -8.16
CA ASN A 104 -13.77 1.92 -8.40
C ASN A 104 -14.28 1.04 -9.55
N TYR A 105 -13.53 0.93 -10.64
CA TYR A 105 -13.93 0.17 -11.82
C TYR A 105 -13.98 -1.33 -11.57
N TYR A 106 -12.97 -1.88 -10.87
CA TYR A 106 -12.89 -3.32 -10.58
C TYR A 106 -13.58 -3.72 -9.27
N GLY A 107 -14.03 -2.74 -8.45
CA GLY A 107 -14.71 -3.00 -7.19
C GLY A 107 -13.79 -3.56 -6.11
N TYR A 108 -12.54 -3.09 -6.02
CA TYR A 108 -11.63 -3.51 -4.95
C TYR A 108 -11.95 -2.80 -3.63
N ASP A 109 -11.79 -3.51 -2.51
CA ASP A 109 -11.86 -2.90 -1.16
C ASP A 109 -10.57 -2.13 -0.79
N THR A 110 -9.57 -2.16 -1.66
CA THR A 110 -8.27 -1.53 -1.47
C THR A 110 -8.39 -0.01 -1.38
N LYS A 111 -7.80 0.59 -0.36
CA LYS A 111 -7.67 2.05 -0.25
C LYS A 111 -6.39 2.52 -0.92
N ILE A 112 -6.48 3.62 -1.65
CA ILE A 112 -5.32 4.30 -2.23
C ILE A 112 -4.87 5.29 -1.17
N MET A 113 -3.61 5.23 -0.77
CA MET A 113 -3.02 6.09 0.24
C MET A 113 -2.03 7.04 -0.40
N PHE A 114 -2.39 8.33 -0.46
CA PHE A 114 -1.55 9.36 -1.06
C PHE A 114 -0.29 9.55 -0.21
N SER A 115 0.83 9.05 -0.70
CA SER A 115 2.07 8.94 0.09
C SER A 115 3.19 9.79 -0.50
N SER A 116 4.26 9.98 0.27
CA SER A 116 5.35 10.92 -0.08
C SER A 116 4.84 12.35 -0.25
N VAL A 117 3.90 12.77 0.60
CA VAL A 117 3.39 14.15 0.72
C VAL A 117 4.51 15.07 1.23
N ARG A 118 4.71 16.22 0.57
CA ARG A 118 5.77 17.18 0.94
C ARG A 118 5.30 18.61 1.08
N THR A 119 4.20 18.96 0.42
CA THR A 119 3.67 20.31 0.35
C THR A 119 2.19 20.29 0.68
N VAL A 120 1.65 21.44 1.09
CA VAL A 120 0.20 21.63 1.25
C VAL A 120 -0.56 21.39 -0.06
N GLU A 121 0.10 21.66 -1.19
CA GLU A 121 -0.44 21.43 -2.53
C GLU A 121 -0.70 19.94 -2.79
N HIS A 122 0.12 19.03 -2.28
CA HIS A 122 -0.14 17.59 -2.38
C HIS A 122 -1.43 17.20 -1.64
N VAL A 123 -1.75 17.86 -0.53
CA VAL A 123 -2.99 17.62 0.21
C VAL A 123 -4.19 18.09 -0.60
N ARG A 124 -4.11 19.27 -1.25
CA ARG A 124 -5.15 19.75 -2.16
C ARG A 124 -5.37 18.77 -3.32
N ASN A 125 -4.30 18.38 -4.01
CA ASN A 125 -4.37 17.43 -5.12
C ASN A 125 -4.96 16.08 -4.70
N ALA A 126 -4.63 15.59 -3.50
CA ALA A 126 -5.19 14.37 -2.95
C ALA A 126 -6.72 14.45 -2.79
N VAL A 127 -7.22 15.59 -2.29
CA VAL A 127 -8.67 15.86 -2.15
C VAL A 127 -9.34 15.94 -3.52
N ASP A 128 -8.76 16.67 -4.47
CA ASP A 128 -9.33 16.87 -5.80
C ASP A 128 -9.43 15.56 -6.60
N ILE A 129 -8.46 14.66 -6.45
CA ILE A 129 -8.45 13.33 -7.11
C ILE A 129 -9.44 12.37 -6.42
N GLY A 130 -9.86 12.64 -5.19
CA GLY A 130 -10.73 11.75 -4.41
C GLY A 130 -9.99 10.51 -3.87
N VAL A 131 -8.77 10.69 -3.37
CA VAL A 131 -8.02 9.59 -2.73
C VAL A 131 -8.71 9.10 -1.46
N HIS A 132 -8.47 7.83 -1.10
CA HIS A 132 -9.15 7.19 0.03
C HIS A 132 -8.54 7.53 1.40
N THR A 133 -7.24 7.84 1.46
CA THR A 133 -6.49 8.19 2.69
C THR A 133 -5.15 8.86 2.41
#